data_AF-A0A415WX47-F1
#
_entry.id   AF-A0A415WX47-F1
#
_cell.length_a   1.000
_cell.length_b   1.000
_cell.length_c   1.000
_cell.angle_alpha   90.00
_cell.angle_beta   90.00
_cell.angle_gamma   90.00
#
_symmetry.space_group_name_H-M   'P 1'
#
loop_
_entity.id
_entity.type
_entity.pdbx_description
1 polymer ?
#
loop_
_entity_poly.entity_id
_entity_poly.type
_entity_poly.pdbx_seq_one_letter_code
_entity_poly.pdbx_strand_id
1 'polypeptide(L)'
;MEYSAGNVSNLLWFVETRETMRLLNTDSVDNVMNRVIDENVYQQKDLKRAKRQFNVKCFIQPLQGSLTRLLSCIIKSLIICLITRQMQIQI
;
A
#
# COMPACT_ATOMS: atom_id res chain seq x y z
N MET A 1 -28.17 4.78 -3.48
CA MET A 1 -26.80 5.29 -3.32
C MET A 1 -26.09 5.05 -4.65
N GLU A 2 -25.84 6.09 -5.44
CA GLU A 2 -25.17 5.94 -6.74
C GLU A 2 -23.66 5.83 -6.50
N TYR A 3 -23.12 4.62 -6.59
CA TYR A 3 -21.67 4.43 -6.59
C TYR A 3 -21.15 4.70 -8.00
N SER A 4 -20.30 5.71 -8.17
CA SER A 4 -19.63 5.92 -9.46
C SER A 4 -18.67 4.75 -9.71
N ALA A 5 -18.72 4.20 -10.92
CA ALA A 5 -17.80 3.12 -11.32
C ALA A 5 -16.33 3.52 -11.13
N GLY A 6 -16.01 4.80 -11.32
CA GLY A 6 -14.68 5.37 -11.09
C GLY A 6 -14.23 5.30 -9.63
N ASN A 7 -15.13 5.59 -8.68
CA ASN A 7 -14.78 5.51 -7.26
C ASN A 7 -14.54 4.06 -6.82
N VAL A 8 -15.34 3.13 -7.32
CA VAL A 8 -15.17 1.68 -7.03
C VAL A 8 -13.85 1.18 -7.63
N SER A 9 -13.51 1.57 -8.85
CA SER A 9 -12.23 1.16 -9.45
C SER A 9 -11.01 1.69 -8.69
N ASN A 10 -11.08 2.92 -8.16
CA ASN A 10 -10.00 3.49 -7.36
C ASN A 10 -9.85 2.75 -6.02
N LEU A 11 -10.97 2.40 -5.39
CA LEU A 11 -11.00 1.63 -4.15
C LEU A 11 -10.40 0.23 -4.33
N LEU A 12 -10.79 -0.47 -5.39
CA LEU A 12 -10.22 -1.77 -5.75
C LEU A 12 -8.72 -1.66 -6.00
N TRP A 13 -8.29 -0.66 -6.77
CA TRP A 13 -6.87 -0.44 -7.05
C TRP A 13 -6.07 -0.20 -5.76
N PHE A 14 -6.61 0.56 -4.81
CA PHE A 14 -5.99 0.79 -3.51
C PHE A 14 -5.83 -0.50 -2.69
N VAL A 15 -6.92 -1.28 -2.54
CA VAL A 15 -6.91 -2.53 -1.76
C VAL A 15 -5.90 -3.51 -2.36
N GLU A 16 -5.96 -3.74 -3.66
CA GLU A 16 -5.06 -4.65 -4.34
C GLU A 16 -3.59 -4.19 -4.19
N THR A 17 -3.31 -2.88 -4.29
CA THR A 17 -1.96 -2.34 -4.11
C THR A 17 -1.46 -2.54 -2.69
N ARG A 18 -2.31 -2.31 -1.68
CA ARG A 18 -1.96 -2.54 -0.27
C ARG A 18 -1.58 -4.00 0.00
N GLU A 19 -2.35 -4.95 -0.52
CA GLU A 19 -2.05 -6.39 -0.34
C GLU A 19 -0.76 -6.78 -1.10
N THR A 20 -0.55 -6.24 -2.29
CA THR A 20 0.70 -6.45 -3.04
C THR A 20 1.92 -5.99 -2.22
N MET A 21 1.85 -4.80 -1.63
CA MET A 21 2.93 -4.25 -0.82
C MET A 21 3.18 -5.08 0.45
N ARG A 22 2.12 -5.60 1.07
CA ARG A 22 2.23 -6.51 2.22
C ARG A 22 3.02 -7.77 1.85
N LEU A 23 2.71 -8.37 0.71
CA LEU A 23 3.40 -9.57 0.23
C LEU A 23 4.85 -9.29 -0.14
N LEU A 24 5.12 -8.16 -0.81
CA LEU A 24 6.47 -7.75 -1.20
C LEU A 24 7.39 -7.38 -0.02
N ASN A 25 6.83 -7.04 1.14
CA ASN A 25 7.63 -6.88 2.36
C ASN A 25 8.09 -8.22 2.94
N THR A 26 7.50 -9.33 2.52
CA THR A 26 7.74 -10.67 3.10
C THR A 26 8.59 -11.53 2.18
N ASP A 27 8.29 -11.52 0.87
CA ASP A 27 8.86 -12.43 -0.12
C ASP A 27 9.50 -11.69 -1.30
N SER A 28 10.28 -12.42 -2.12
CA SER A 28 10.85 -11.90 -3.37
C SER A 28 9.77 -11.61 -4.42
N VAL A 29 10.04 -10.67 -5.33
CA VAL A 29 9.08 -10.23 -6.36
C VAL A 29 8.52 -11.40 -7.19
N ASP A 30 9.37 -12.33 -7.60
CA ASP A 30 8.96 -13.49 -8.40
C ASP A 30 8.03 -14.44 -7.63
N ASN A 31 8.33 -14.69 -6.35
CA ASN A 31 7.47 -15.51 -5.49
C ASN A 31 6.14 -14.84 -5.21
N VAL A 32 6.15 -13.51 -4.96
CA VAL A 32 4.91 -12.75 -4.79
C VAL A 32 4.07 -12.78 -6.06
N MET A 33 4.69 -12.65 -7.23
CA MET A 33 3.98 -12.73 -8.52
C MET A 33 3.23 -14.05 -8.64
N ASN A 34 3.89 -15.17 -8.35
CA ASN A 34 3.27 -16.50 -8.40
C ASN A 34 2.12 -16.60 -7.39
N ARG A 35 2.31 -16.15 -6.14
CA ARG A 35 1.23 -16.15 -5.13
C ARG A 35 0.04 -15.29 -5.54
N VAL A 36 0.27 -14.10 -6.07
CA VAL A 36 -0.79 -13.19 -6.54
C VAL A 36 -1.67 -13.85 -7.62
N ILE A 37 -1.05 -14.64 -8.50
CA ILE A 37 -1.71 -15.35 -9.59
C ILE A 37 -2.40 -16.62 -9.08
N ASP A 38 -1.68 -17.46 -8.36
CA ASP A 38 -2.12 -18.80 -7.93
C ASP A 38 -3.21 -18.72 -6.85
N GLU A 39 -3.04 -17.81 -5.89
CA GLU A 39 -4.03 -17.55 -4.84
C GLU A 39 -5.13 -16.58 -5.31
N ASN A 40 -5.04 -16.06 -6.54
CA ASN A 40 -5.96 -15.07 -7.12
C ASN A 40 -6.25 -13.90 -6.17
N VAL A 41 -5.20 -13.28 -5.65
CA VAL A 41 -5.29 -12.22 -4.61
C VAL A 41 -6.14 -11.03 -5.06
N TYR A 42 -6.11 -10.69 -6.35
CA TYR A 42 -6.89 -9.58 -6.91
C TYR A 42 -8.33 -9.97 -7.29
N GLN A 43 -8.70 -11.24 -7.12
CA GLN A 43 -10.03 -11.77 -7.47
C GLN A 43 -10.40 -11.48 -8.94
N GLN A 44 -9.42 -11.60 -9.85
CA GLN A 44 -9.58 -11.30 -11.27
C GLN A 44 -9.79 -12.56 -12.08
N LYS A 45 -10.71 -12.49 -13.06
CA LYS A 45 -10.96 -13.60 -13.99
C LYS A 45 -9.85 -13.77 -15.02
N ASP A 46 -9.19 -12.67 -15.41
CA ASP A 46 -8.15 -12.68 -16.45
C ASP A 46 -6.76 -12.64 -15.81
N LEU A 47 -6.03 -13.75 -15.94
CA LEU A 47 -4.66 -13.89 -15.44
C LEU A 47 -3.69 -12.93 -16.14
N LYS A 48 -3.91 -12.60 -17.42
CA LYS A 48 -3.05 -11.64 -18.15
C LYS A 48 -3.20 -10.25 -17.57
N ARG A 49 -4.42 -9.88 -17.16
CA ARG A 49 -4.70 -8.61 -16.50
C ARG A 49 -4.04 -8.55 -15.12
N ALA A 50 -4.15 -9.61 -14.32
CA ALA A 50 -3.52 -9.69 -13.01
C ALA A 50 -1.99 -9.53 -13.09
N LYS A 51 -1.36 -10.24 -14.04
CA LYS A 51 0.09 -10.12 -14.32
C LYS A 51 0.50 -8.69 -14.69
N ARG A 52 -0.23 -8.04 -15.61
CA ARG A 52 0.08 -6.66 -16.02
C ARG A 52 -0.06 -5.68 -14.85
N GLN A 53 -1.12 -5.82 -14.05
CA GLN A 53 -1.34 -4.95 -12.91
C GLN A 53 -0.30 -5.14 -11.81
N PHE A 54 0.12 -6.38 -11.55
CA PHE A 54 1.22 -6.66 -10.63
C PHE A 54 2.50 -5.92 -11.06
N ASN A 55 2.89 -6.04 -12.34
CA ASN A 55 4.08 -5.36 -12.87
C ASN A 55 4.00 -3.83 -12.71
N VAL A 56 2.84 -3.23 -12.98
CA VAL A 56 2.62 -1.78 -12.80
C VAL A 56 2.77 -1.38 -11.33
N LYS A 57 2.27 -2.19 -10.40
CA LYS A 57 2.35 -1.91 -8.95
C LYS A 57 3.76 -2.08 -8.40
N CYS A 58 4.49 -3.11 -8.85
CA CYS A 58 5.92 -3.28 -8.52
C CYS A 58 6.78 -2.13 -9.05
N PHE A 59 6.45 -1.54 -10.20
CA PHE A 59 7.16 -0.37 -10.72
C PHE A 59 6.96 0.89 -9.85
N ILE A 60 5.81 1.03 -9.21
CA ILE A 60 5.49 2.18 -8.33
C ILE A 60 6.12 2.01 -6.92
N GLN A 61 6.52 0.80 -6.56
CA GLN A 61 7.12 0.44 -5.27
C GLN A 61 8.36 1.27 -4.87
N PRO A 62 9.38 1.50 -5.73
CA PRO A 62 10.53 2.34 -5.38
C PRO A 62 10.14 3.80 -5.07
N LEU A 63 9.02 4.28 -5.63
CA LEU A 63 8.53 5.63 -5.40
C LEU A 63 7.80 5.78 -4.04
N GLN A 64 7.28 4.68 -3.47
CA GLN A 64 6.53 4.69 -2.21
C GLN A 64 7.38 4.43 -0.96
N GLY A 65 8.54 3.76 -1.10
CA GLY A 65 9.46 3.55 0.02
C GLY A 65 10.00 4.86 0.61
N SER A 66 10.14 5.90 -0.20
CA SER A 66 10.51 7.26 0.24
C SER A 66 9.34 7.97 0.92
N LEU A 67 8.14 7.88 0.35
CA LEU A 67 6.95 8.57 0.88
C LEU A 67 6.45 7.99 2.21
N THR A 68 6.43 6.66 2.35
CA THR A 68 6.00 6.01 3.59
C THR A 68 7.00 6.23 4.73
N ARG A 69 8.30 6.24 4.43
CA ARG A 69 9.34 6.65 5.39
C ARG A 69 9.15 8.09 5.84
N LEU A 70 8.95 9.02 4.91
CA LEU A 70 8.72 10.44 5.23
C LEU A 70 7.46 10.65 6.08
N LEU A 71 6.34 10.01 5.73
CA LEU A 71 5.10 10.02 6.53
C LEU A 71 5.32 9.45 7.94
N SER A 72 6.02 8.32 8.05
CA SER A 72 6.32 7.72 9.37
C SER A 72 7.23 8.60 10.23
N CYS A 73 8.17 9.33 9.61
CA CYS A 73 9.04 10.29 10.28
C CYS A 73 8.28 11.54 10.75
N ILE A 74 7.38 12.07 9.91
CA ILE A 74 6.55 13.23 10.24
C ILE A 74 5.61 12.90 11.41
N ILE A 75 4.97 11.73 11.39
CA ILE A 75 4.07 11.28 12.47
C ILE A 75 4.86 11.09 13.78
N LYS A 76 6.05 10.47 13.74
CA LYS A 76 6.92 10.33 14.93
C LYS A 76 7.35 11.68 15.48
N SER A 77 7.73 12.63 14.61
CA SER A 77 8.14 13.97 15.02
C SER A 77 6.98 14.75 15.65
N LEU A 78 5.76 14.64 15.12
CA LEU A 78 4.54 15.22 15.70
C LEU A 78 4.19 14.64 17.07
N ILE A 79 4.29 13.32 17.24
CA ILE A 79 4.01 12.66 18.52
C ILE A 79 5.01 13.09 19.60
N ILE A 80 6.31 13.14 19.28
CA ILE A 80 7.34 13.63 20.20
C ILE A 80 7.07 15.09 20.58
N CYS A 81 6.72 15.94 19.61
CA CYS A 81 6.41 17.35 19.84
C CYS A 81 5.15 17.57 20.69
N LEU A 82 4.15 16.68 20.57
CA LEU A 82 2.96 16.66 21.42
C LEU A 82 3.29 16.22 22.85
N ILE A 83 4.13 15.19 23.03
CA ILE A 83 4.55 14.71 24.35
C ILE A 83 5.40 15.76 25.07
N THR A 84 6.35 16.41 24.39
CA THR A 84 7.16 17.49 24.97
C THR A 84 6.35 18.74 25.30
N ARG A 85 5.31 19.06 24.52
CA ARG A 85 4.36 20.14 24.86
C ARG A 85 3.48 19.81 26.07
N GLN A 86 3.04 18.55 26.22
CA GLN A 86 2.22 18.14 27.38
C GLN A 86 3.02 18.16 28.70
N MET A 87 4.32 17.88 28.66
CA MET A 87 5.19 17.96 29.85
C MET A 87 5.52 19.40 30.30
N GLN A 88 5.43 20.40 29.42
CA GLN A 88 5.70 21.81 29.76
C GLN A 88 4.51 22.52 30.45
N ILE A 89 3.33 21.89 30.50
CA ILE A 89 2.10 22.46 31.08
C ILE A 89 1.87 21.99 32.54
N GLN A 90 2.67 21.05 33.05
CA GLN A 90 2.54 20.48 34.40
C GLN A 90 3.58 20.97 35.43
N ILE A 91 4.20 22.14 35.23
CA ILE A 91 5.06 22.81 36.22
C ILE A 91 4.43 24.12 36.67
#